data_AF-A0A3L7XGX0-F1
#
_entry.id   AF-A0A3L7XGX0-F1
#
_cell.length_a   1.000
_cell.length_b   1.000
_cell.length_c   1.000
_cell.angle_alpha   90.00
_cell.angle_beta   90.00
_cell.angle_gamma   90.00
#
_symmetry.space_group_name_H-M   'P 1'
#
loop_
_entity.id
_entity.type
_entity.pdbx_description
1 polymer ?
#
loop_
_entity_poly.entity_id
_entity_poly.type
_entity_poly.pdbx_seq_one_letter_code
_entity_poly.pdbx_strand_id
1 'polypeptide(L)'
;MQKSLLTRIGEAFDQHRNEHQAQSARTDAGPARTALPPLLRWFLPNGGTLLLIVILIFTQNVWAGQALRNLTAESAASTGTIAYQGRLADSSGNPLTSTLPMSFRLYSAVTGGAPLWSEQWTGPNGVKVSDGLFNVMLGSLTPI
;
A
#
# COMPACT_ATOMS: atom_id res chain seq x y z
N MET A 1 -58.68 49.57 48.14
CA MET A 1 -57.37 49.09 48.63
C MET A 1 -56.74 48.19 47.58
N GLN A 2 -55.88 48.73 46.72
CA GLN A 2 -55.11 47.93 45.74
C GLN A 2 -53.63 48.13 46.04
N LYS A 3 -52.96 47.05 46.49
CA LYS A 3 -51.57 47.07 46.94
C LYS A 3 -50.64 47.05 45.73
N SER A 4 -49.64 47.95 45.76
CA SER A 4 -48.74 48.29 44.65
C SER A 4 -47.84 47.12 44.23
N LEU A 5 -47.60 47.00 42.91
CA LEU A 5 -46.89 45.91 42.23
C LEU A 5 -45.43 45.72 42.66
N LEU A 6 -44.84 46.67 43.41
CA LEU A 6 -43.48 46.56 43.93
C LEU A 6 -43.34 45.52 45.06
N THR A 7 -44.43 45.16 45.76
CA THR A 7 -44.38 44.15 46.82
C THR A 7 -44.30 42.72 46.28
N ARG A 8 -44.92 42.44 45.12
CA ARG A 8 -44.92 41.08 44.52
C ARG A 8 -43.57 40.66 43.97
N ILE A 9 -42.74 41.62 43.52
CA ILE A 9 -41.43 41.30 42.94
C ILE A 9 -40.45 40.89 44.06
N GLY A 10 -40.57 41.49 45.25
CA GLY A 10 -39.80 41.09 46.43
C GLY A 10 -40.15 39.67 46.91
N GLU A 11 -41.44 39.33 46.96
CA GLU A 11 -41.89 37.98 47.40
C GLU A 11 -41.47 36.87 46.44
N ALA A 12 -41.45 37.12 45.12
CA ALA A 12 -41.03 36.12 44.13
C ALA A 12 -39.54 35.75 44.24
N PHE A 13 -38.69 36.72 44.59
CA PHE A 13 -37.25 36.48 44.72
C PHE A 13 -36.91 35.68 45.97
N ASP A 14 -37.63 35.91 47.07
CA ASP A 14 -37.40 35.19 48.34
C ASP A 14 -37.87 33.73 48.27
N GLN A 15 -38.96 33.46 47.53
CA GLN A 15 -39.42 32.10 47.27
C GLN A 15 -38.34 31.29 46.53
N HIS A 16 -37.68 31.90 45.55
CA HIS A 16 -36.69 31.19 44.74
C HIS A 16 -35.41 30.86 45.53
N ARG A 17 -34.98 31.73 46.45
CA ARG A 17 -33.81 31.47 47.31
C ARG A 17 -34.05 30.29 48.27
N ASN A 18 -35.28 30.12 48.76
CA ASN A 18 -35.65 29.02 49.67
C ASN A 18 -35.79 27.68 48.94
N GLU A 19 -36.17 27.68 47.66
CA GLU A 19 -36.23 26.47 46.82
C GLU A 19 -34.84 25.86 46.58
N HIS A 20 -33.81 26.69 46.32
CA HIS A 20 -32.44 26.20 46.08
C HIS A 20 -31.78 25.58 47.32
N GLN A 21 -32.16 26.03 48.53
CA GLN A 21 -31.63 25.46 49.78
C GLN A 21 -32.25 24.10 50.13
N ALA A 22 -33.50 23.84 49.72
CA ALA A 22 -34.16 22.55 49.94
C ALA A 22 -33.63 21.43 49.02
N GLN A 23 -33.11 21.77 47.83
CA GLN A 23 -32.52 20.79 46.90
C GLN A 23 -31.12 20.33 47.35
N SER A 24 -30.37 21.19 48.04
CA SER A 24 -28.97 20.95 48.43
C SER A 24 -28.79 19.94 49.57
N ALA A 25 -29.89 19.53 50.22
CA ALA A 25 -29.89 18.58 51.35
C ALA A 25 -30.30 17.14 50.96
N ARG A 26 -30.49 16.83 49.66
CA ARG A 26 -30.78 15.47 49.16
C ARG A 26 -29.59 14.85 48.42
N THR A 27 -28.38 15.21 48.79
CA THR A 27 -27.16 14.51 48.35
C THR A 27 -26.92 13.32 49.25
N ASP A 28 -27.68 12.24 49.07
CA ASP A 28 -27.35 10.91 49.62
C ASP A 28 -28.20 9.84 48.92
N ALA A 29 -27.63 9.19 47.89
CA ALA A 29 -27.88 7.77 47.55
C ALA A 29 -27.23 7.35 46.21
N GLY A 30 -26.11 6.63 46.29
CA GLY A 30 -25.84 5.41 45.49
C GLY A 30 -25.17 5.53 44.10
N PRO A 31 -24.12 4.73 43.79
CA PRO A 31 -23.48 4.71 42.48
C PRO A 31 -24.23 3.76 41.53
N ALA A 32 -24.78 4.29 40.43
CA ALA A 32 -25.45 3.48 39.43
C ALA A 32 -24.88 3.73 38.01
N ARG A 33 -23.99 2.80 37.63
CA ARG A 33 -23.79 2.24 36.28
C ARG A 33 -23.57 3.26 35.15
N THR A 34 -22.30 3.43 34.78
CA THR A 34 -21.84 4.06 33.54
C THR A 34 -22.46 3.36 32.33
N ALA A 35 -23.60 3.86 31.85
CA ALA A 35 -24.17 3.47 30.57
C ALA A 35 -23.31 4.09 29.46
N LEU A 36 -22.66 3.24 28.67
CA LEU A 36 -21.85 3.69 27.53
C LEU A 36 -22.74 4.38 26.49
N PRO A 37 -22.29 5.50 25.89
CA PRO A 37 -23.07 6.31 24.97
C PRO A 37 -23.43 5.53 23.68
N PRO A 38 -24.62 5.76 23.09
CA PRO A 38 -25.15 4.99 21.96
C PRO A 38 -24.36 5.17 20.66
N LEU A 39 -23.52 6.20 20.56
CA LEU A 39 -22.68 6.49 19.38
C LEU A 39 -21.55 5.46 19.17
N LEU A 40 -21.13 4.73 20.20
CA LEU A 40 -20.05 3.74 20.07
C LEU A 40 -20.51 2.37 19.57
N ARG A 41 -21.82 2.13 19.45
CA ARG A 41 -22.35 0.89 18.84
C ARG A 41 -22.41 0.95 17.31
N TRP A 42 -22.26 2.15 16.74
CA TRP A 42 -22.25 2.34 15.29
C TRP A 42 -20.92 1.91 14.64
N PHE A 43 -19.88 1.74 15.44
CA PHE A 43 -18.56 1.27 15.00
C PHE A 43 -18.34 -0.23 15.20
N LEU A 44 -19.38 -1.00 15.57
CA LEU A 44 -19.32 -2.46 15.58
C LEU A 44 -19.85 -2.97 14.23
N PRO A 45 -18.97 -3.27 13.25
CA PRO A 45 -19.40 -3.87 12.00
C PRO A 45 -20.17 -5.18 12.26
N ASN A 46 -21.27 -5.39 11.53
CA ASN A 46 -22.08 -6.60 11.62
C ASN A 46 -21.21 -7.85 11.35
N GLY A 47 -21.58 -9.00 11.91
CA GLY A 47 -20.83 -10.25 11.72
C GLY A 47 -20.63 -10.62 10.24
N GLY A 48 -21.57 -10.26 9.37
CA GLY A 48 -21.43 -10.42 7.92
C GLY A 48 -20.33 -9.57 7.29
N THR A 49 -20.09 -8.36 7.81
CA THR A 49 -19.00 -7.47 7.35
C THR A 49 -17.65 -8.03 7.75
N LEU A 50 -17.52 -8.58 8.96
CA LEU A 50 -16.28 -9.25 9.38
C LEU A 50 -16.00 -10.50 8.51
N LEU A 51 -17.04 -11.27 8.18
CA LEU A 51 -16.90 -12.44 7.30
C LEU A 51 -16.49 -12.03 5.87
N LEU A 52 -17.06 -10.93 5.34
CA LEU A 52 -16.65 -10.34 4.07
C LEU A 52 -15.19 -9.89 4.09
N ILE A 53 -14.75 -9.23 5.17
CA ILE A 53 -13.36 -8.77 5.34
C ILE A 53 -12.40 -9.98 5.38
N VAL A 54 -12.75 -11.06 6.09
CA VAL A 54 -11.91 -12.27 6.14
C VAL A 54 -11.79 -12.93 4.75
N ILE A 55 -12.88 -12.98 3.97
CA ILE A 55 -12.86 -13.49 2.59
C ILE A 55 -12.03 -12.58 1.67
N LEU A 56 -12.16 -11.26 1.82
CA LEU A 56 -11.36 -10.28 1.07
C LEU A 56 -9.87 -10.38 1.37
N ILE A 57 -9.48 -10.67 2.61
CA ILE A 57 -8.07 -10.89 2.98
C ILE A 57 -7.52 -12.19 2.38
N PHE A 58 -8.33 -13.26 2.32
CA PHE A 58 -7.89 -14.55 1.75
C PHE A 58 -7.71 -14.56 0.23
N THR A 59 -8.29 -13.61 -0.50
CA THR A 59 -8.15 -13.49 -1.96
C THR A 59 -6.96 -12.64 -2.40
N GLN A 60 -6.24 -12.01 -1.47
CA GLN A 60 -5.10 -11.13 -1.76
C GLN A 60 -3.77 -11.89 -1.56
N ASN A 61 -3.51 -12.90 -2.42
CA ASN A 61 -2.16 -13.44 -2.66
C ASN A 61 -1.59 -12.87 -3.97
N VAL A 62 -1.62 -11.54 -4.11
CA VAL A 62 -0.80 -10.80 -5.07
C VAL A 62 -0.22 -9.65 -4.24
N TRP A 63 1.05 -9.30 -4.41
CA TRP A 63 1.78 -8.23 -3.70
C TRP A 63 2.67 -8.62 -2.51
N ALA A 64 3.37 -9.76 -2.60
CA ALA A 64 4.69 -9.93 -1.96
C ALA A 64 5.82 -9.95 -3.00
N GLY A 65 5.78 -9.03 -3.99
CA GLY A 65 6.82 -8.97 -5.03
C GLY A 65 6.78 -7.77 -5.98
N GLN A 66 6.13 -6.66 -5.63
CA GLN A 66 5.97 -5.53 -6.57
C GLN A 66 6.24 -4.14 -5.93
N ALA A 67 6.60 -4.05 -4.64
CA ALA A 67 6.76 -2.77 -3.93
C ALA A 67 8.18 -2.16 -3.97
N LEU A 68 9.05 -2.62 -4.88
CA LEU A 68 10.30 -1.94 -5.24
C LEU A 68 10.52 -1.91 -6.76
N ARG A 69 9.44 -2.05 -7.56
CA ARG A 69 9.56 -1.93 -9.01
C ARG A 69 9.56 -0.45 -9.37
N ASN A 70 10.79 0.01 -9.57
CA ASN A 70 11.12 1.06 -10.52
C ASN A 70 10.73 2.48 -10.07
N LEU A 71 11.66 3.12 -9.36
CA LEU A 71 12.00 4.49 -9.72
C LEU A 71 12.59 4.42 -11.13
N THR A 72 11.74 4.34 -12.16
CA THR A 72 12.20 4.45 -13.53
C THR A 72 12.79 5.85 -13.66
N ALA A 73 14.11 5.93 -13.75
CA ALA A 73 14.70 6.96 -14.59
C ALA A 73 14.02 6.81 -15.96
N GLU A 74 13.39 7.87 -16.43
CA GLU A 74 12.91 7.95 -17.80
C GLU A 74 14.15 8.02 -18.68
N SER A 75 14.77 6.87 -18.93
CA SER A 75 15.76 6.72 -19.98
C SER A 75 15.02 7.03 -21.27
N ALA A 76 15.46 8.06 -21.97
CA ALA A 76 14.99 8.33 -23.32
C ALA A 76 15.13 7.02 -24.11
N ALA A 77 14.01 6.41 -24.47
CA ALA A 77 14.00 5.19 -25.26
C ALA A 77 14.74 5.48 -26.56
N SER A 78 15.98 5.02 -26.63
CA SER A 78 16.77 5.03 -27.83
C SER A 78 16.13 4.00 -28.75
N THR A 79 15.58 4.45 -29.87
CA THR A 79 15.10 3.54 -30.93
C THR A 79 16.25 2.75 -31.59
N GLY A 80 17.49 2.95 -31.14
CA GLY A 80 18.66 2.23 -31.61
C GLY A 80 18.82 0.88 -30.93
N THR A 81 19.01 -0.16 -31.73
CA THR A 81 19.45 -1.47 -31.24
C THR A 81 20.96 -1.63 -31.33
N ILE A 82 21.54 -2.45 -30.45
CA ILE A 82 22.98 -2.75 -30.46
C ILE A 82 23.18 -4.18 -30.94
N ALA A 83 23.92 -4.35 -32.04
CA ALA A 83 24.33 -5.68 -32.50
C ALA A 83 25.40 -6.24 -31.54
N TYR A 84 25.15 -7.42 -30.97
CA TYR A 84 26.05 -8.07 -30.03
C TYR A 84 26.31 -9.52 -30.45
N GLN A 85 27.59 -9.85 -30.61
CA GLN A 85 28.05 -11.16 -31.08
C GLN A 85 28.97 -11.80 -30.05
N GLY A 86 28.94 -13.13 -30.01
CA GLY A 86 29.84 -13.89 -29.15
C GLY A 86 30.00 -15.33 -29.60
N ARG A 87 30.94 -16.02 -28.94
CA ARG A 87 31.20 -17.45 -29.13
C ARG A 87 30.99 -18.20 -27.82
N LEU A 88 30.29 -19.33 -27.89
CA LEU A 88 30.07 -20.26 -26.80
C LEU A 88 30.65 -21.63 -27.14
N ALA A 89 31.35 -22.21 -26.17
CA ALA A 89 31.88 -23.55 -26.22
C ALA A 89 31.59 -24.26 -24.90
N ASP A 90 31.60 -25.59 -24.92
CA ASP A 90 31.55 -26.40 -23.71
C ASP A 90 32.87 -26.35 -22.92
N SER A 91 32.93 -27.06 -21.79
CA SER A 91 34.13 -27.14 -20.95
C SER A 91 35.32 -27.83 -21.64
N SER A 92 35.07 -28.58 -22.72
CA SER A 92 36.10 -29.24 -23.52
C SER A 92 36.54 -28.38 -24.72
N GLY A 93 35.97 -27.19 -24.89
CA GLY A 93 36.27 -26.27 -25.98
C GLY A 93 35.50 -26.51 -27.28
N ASN A 94 34.57 -27.48 -27.31
CA ASN A 94 33.77 -27.75 -28.50
C ASN A 94 32.71 -26.66 -28.68
N PRO A 95 32.51 -26.13 -29.89
CA PRO A 95 31.48 -25.12 -30.16
C PRO A 95 30.07 -25.67 -29.91
N LEU A 96 29.20 -24.86 -29.30
CA LEU A 96 27.82 -25.25 -29.05
C LEU A 96 26.91 -24.98 -30.25
N THR A 97 25.97 -25.89 -30.51
CA THR A 97 24.86 -25.66 -31.47
C THR A 97 23.54 -25.96 -30.77
N SER A 98 22.86 -24.93 -30.28
CA SER A 98 21.61 -25.03 -29.52
C SER A 98 20.94 -23.67 -29.39
N THR A 99 19.65 -23.65 -29.02
CA THR A 99 18.97 -22.43 -28.59
C THR A 99 19.02 -22.33 -27.07
N LEU A 100 19.65 -21.29 -26.53
CA LEU A 100 19.94 -21.16 -25.10
C LEU A 100 19.30 -19.90 -24.51
N PRO A 101 18.84 -19.95 -23.25
CA PRO A 101 18.44 -18.74 -22.54
C PRO A 101 19.66 -17.87 -22.23
N MET A 102 19.55 -16.55 -22.46
CA MET A 102 20.63 -15.60 -22.18
C MET A 102 20.08 -14.31 -21.54
N SER A 103 20.89 -13.72 -20.67
CA SER A 103 20.59 -12.47 -19.96
C SER A 103 21.64 -11.41 -20.26
N PHE A 104 21.22 -10.28 -20.83
CA PHE A 104 22.11 -9.15 -21.11
C PHE A 104 21.82 -8.00 -20.14
N ARG A 105 22.87 -7.31 -19.70
CA ARG A 105 22.77 -6.19 -18.75
C ARG A 105 23.79 -5.11 -19.09
N LEU A 106 23.38 -3.85 -18.95
CA LEU A 106 24.26 -2.69 -19.04
C LEU A 106 24.41 -2.05 -17.67
N TYR A 107 25.61 -1.64 -17.33
CA TYR A 107 25.96 -1.02 -16.04
C TYR A 107 26.65 0.32 -16.28
N SER A 108 26.49 1.25 -15.34
CA SER A 108 27.22 2.53 -15.35
C SER A 108 28.64 2.41 -14.82
N ALA A 109 28.91 1.41 -13.97
CA ALA A 109 30.17 1.25 -13.25
C ALA A 109 30.86 -0.07 -13.60
N VAL A 110 32.19 -0.03 -13.64
CA VAL A 110 33.05 -1.19 -13.97
C VAL A 110 33.01 -2.29 -12.92
N THR A 111 32.76 -1.94 -11.66
CA THR A 111 32.63 -2.91 -10.54
C THR A 111 31.25 -3.57 -10.49
N GLY A 112 30.36 -3.28 -11.44
CA GLY A 112 28.96 -3.67 -11.40
C GLY A 112 28.12 -2.76 -10.49
N GLY A 113 26.93 -3.24 -10.11
CA GLY A 113 25.95 -2.47 -9.33
C GLY A 113 24.52 -2.82 -9.74
N ALA A 114 23.59 -1.88 -9.56
CA ALA A 114 22.28 -1.99 -10.19
C ALA A 114 22.45 -1.82 -11.72
N PRO A 115 21.86 -2.70 -12.55
CA PRO A 115 21.91 -2.54 -13.99
C PRO A 115 21.10 -1.31 -14.41
N LEU A 116 21.63 -0.52 -15.35
CA LEU A 116 20.88 0.54 -16.03
C LEU A 116 19.80 -0.04 -16.95
N TRP A 117 20.07 -1.22 -17.51
CA TRP A 117 19.18 -1.90 -18.44
C TRP A 117 19.42 -3.41 -18.37
N SER A 118 18.37 -4.18 -18.65
CA SER A 118 18.46 -5.65 -18.74
C SER A 118 17.47 -6.20 -19.76
N GLU A 119 17.88 -7.24 -20.48
CA GLU A 119 17.03 -7.95 -21.45
C GLU A 119 17.21 -9.46 -21.32
N GLN A 120 16.07 -10.16 -21.35
CA GLN A 120 15.99 -11.59 -21.10
C GLN A 120 15.53 -12.35 -22.34
N TRP A 121 16.43 -13.14 -22.90
CA TRP A 121 16.18 -14.02 -24.03
C TRP A 121 15.86 -15.41 -23.49
N THR A 122 14.57 -15.76 -23.40
CA THR A 122 14.12 -17.03 -22.81
C THR A 122 12.94 -17.62 -23.59
N GLY A 123 12.70 -18.92 -23.43
CA GLY A 123 11.57 -19.60 -24.07
C GLY A 123 11.59 -19.44 -25.60
N PRO A 124 10.50 -18.97 -26.23
CA PRO A 124 10.44 -18.71 -27.67
C PRO A 124 11.47 -17.69 -28.17
N ASN A 125 11.91 -16.79 -27.29
CA ASN A 125 12.94 -15.78 -27.57
C ASN A 125 14.34 -16.25 -27.13
N GLY A 126 14.60 -17.55 -27.03
CA GLY A 126 15.95 -18.05 -26.75
C GLY A 126 16.94 -17.65 -27.84
N VAL A 127 18.21 -17.47 -27.47
CA VAL A 127 19.26 -17.11 -28.43
C VAL A 127 19.72 -18.36 -29.17
N LYS A 128 19.63 -18.33 -30.50
CA LYS A 128 20.13 -19.40 -31.36
C LYS A 128 21.65 -19.30 -31.46
N VAL A 129 22.32 -20.37 -31.08
CA VAL A 129 23.77 -20.57 -31.22
C VAL A 129 24.02 -21.63 -32.28
N SER A 130 24.89 -21.34 -33.23
CA SER A 130 25.26 -22.27 -34.30
C SER A 130 26.77 -22.27 -34.47
N ASP A 131 27.39 -23.45 -34.37
CA ASP A 131 28.85 -23.60 -34.38
C ASP A 131 29.57 -22.65 -33.40
N GLY A 132 28.96 -22.54 -32.22
CA GLY A 132 29.40 -21.67 -31.13
C GLY A 132 29.07 -20.20 -31.35
N LEU A 133 28.71 -19.75 -32.54
CA LEU A 133 28.44 -18.34 -32.83
C LEU A 133 26.99 -17.98 -32.52
N PHE A 134 26.81 -16.79 -31.93
CA PHE A 134 25.51 -16.15 -31.83
C PHE A 134 25.61 -14.66 -32.16
N ASN A 135 24.50 -14.10 -32.62
CA ASN A 135 24.31 -12.67 -32.85
C ASN A 135 22.92 -12.30 -32.37
N VAL A 136 22.82 -11.26 -31.54
CA VAL A 136 21.56 -10.72 -31.04
C VAL A 136 21.51 -9.21 -31.26
N MET A 137 20.29 -8.70 -31.34
CA MET A 137 20.02 -7.29 -31.49
C MET A 137 19.48 -6.79 -30.14
N LEU A 138 20.36 -6.29 -29.28
CA LEU A 138 20.00 -5.81 -27.95
C LEU A 138 19.09 -4.59 -28.08
N GLY A 139 18.02 -4.54 -27.29
CA GLY A 139 16.97 -3.52 -27.42
C GLY A 139 15.75 -4.01 -28.20
N SER A 140 15.82 -5.20 -28.81
CA SER A 140 14.71 -5.74 -29.63
C SER A 140 13.57 -6.35 -28.80
N LEU A 141 13.85 -6.84 -27.59
CA LEU A 141 12.84 -7.35 -26.67
C LEU A 141 12.51 -6.34 -25.58
N THR A 142 13.49 -5.54 -25.15
CA THR A 142 13.34 -4.47 -24.16
C THR A 142 14.11 -3.24 -24.63
N PRO A 143 13.44 -2.16 -25.09
CA PRO A 143 14.12 -0.96 -25.57
C PRO A 143 15.16 -0.40 -24.59
N ILE A 144 16.26 0.16 -25.13
CA ILE A 144 17.38 0.73 -24.37
C ILE A 144 17.16 2.22 -24.12
#